data_AF-A0A949FL98-F1
#
_entry.id   AF-A0A949FL98-F1
#
_cell.length_a   1.000
_cell.length_b   1.000
_cell.length_c   1.000
_cell.angle_alpha   90.00
_cell.angle_beta   90.00
_cell.angle_gamma   90.00
#
_symmetry.space_group_name_H-M   'P 1'
#
loop_
_entity.id
_entity.type
_entity.pdbx_description
1 polymer ?
#
loop_
_entity_poly.entity_id
_entity_poly.type
_entity_poly.pdbx_seq_one_letter_code
_entity_poly.pdbx_strand_id
1 'polypeptide(L)'
;MATTTIHKRIQFARQFMHDAVDWKIIDENPFLKVKTQKSSVKVNEFVPREVVDKLMKKANPVWQVILGLSRYGGLRTPSETLSLRWEDIDWEMNRMSIPEPKVEHHEGRGIRSCPIFPELRPILDEAFEIFGDKSEYSDGLAPSFSCSMKWCSCS
;
A
#
# COMPACT_ATOMS: atom_id res chain seq x y z
N MET A 1 25.48 -1.42 -0.62
CA MET A 1 24.19 -1.25 -1.34
C MET A 1 23.66 -2.61 -1.73
N ALA A 2 22.35 -2.84 -1.64
CA ALA A 2 21.75 -4.12 -2.03
C ALA A 2 21.88 -4.36 -3.55
N THR A 3 22.01 -5.63 -3.97
CA THR A 3 22.14 -6.03 -5.39
C THR A 3 20.92 -5.65 -6.22
N THR A 4 19.72 -5.68 -5.62
CA THR A 4 18.46 -5.15 -6.17
C THR A 4 18.56 -3.68 -6.56
N THR A 5 19.17 -2.86 -5.70
CA THR A 5 19.33 -1.42 -5.90
C THR A 5 20.29 -1.13 -7.05
N ILE A 6 21.41 -1.88 -7.11
CA ILE A 6 22.39 -1.77 -8.21
C ILE A 6 21.73 -2.14 -9.54
N HIS A 7 20.96 -3.22 -9.56
CA HIS A 7 20.23 -3.66 -10.75
C HIS A 7 19.26 -2.60 -11.26
N LYS A 8 18.42 -2.03 -10.38
CA LYS A 8 17.47 -0.96 -10.73
C LYS A 8 18.16 0.31 -11.23
N ARG A 9 19.27 0.71 -10.60
CA ARG A 9 20.02 1.90 -11.03
C ARG A 9 20.61 1.73 -12.42
N ILE A 10 21.19 0.57 -12.71
CA ILE A 10 21.73 0.28 -14.05
C ILE A 10 20.59 0.17 -15.08
N GLN A 11 19.42 -0.36 -14.69
CA GLN A 11 18.24 -0.36 -15.55
C GLN A 11 17.81 1.08 -15.91
N PHE A 12 17.72 1.99 -14.94
CA PHE A 12 17.42 3.39 -15.21
C PHE A 12 18.50 4.09 -16.04
N ALA A 13 19.78 3.84 -15.76
CA ALA A 13 20.88 4.40 -16.55
C ALA A 13 20.84 3.93 -18.00
N ARG A 14 20.51 2.65 -18.25
CA ARG A 14 20.30 2.15 -19.62
C ARG A 14 19.15 2.84 -20.31
N GLN A 15 18.01 3.00 -19.66
CA GLN A 15 16.85 3.66 -20.25
C GLN A 15 17.17 5.10 -20.61
N PHE A 16 17.71 5.86 -19.67
CA PHE A 16 18.06 7.27 -19.88
C PHE A 16 19.07 7.46 -21.01
N MET A 17 20.11 6.62 -21.07
CA MET A 17 21.11 6.70 -22.14
C MET A 17 20.59 6.15 -23.47
N HIS A 18 19.54 5.32 -23.47
CA HIS A 18 18.86 4.92 -24.71
C HIS A 18 18.12 6.11 -25.30
N ASP A 19 17.37 6.84 -24.47
CA ASP A 19 16.65 8.05 -24.90
C ASP A 19 17.63 9.10 -25.46
N ALA A 20 18.84 9.21 -24.88
CA ALA A 20 19.90 10.09 -25.38
C ALA A 20 20.47 9.66 -26.76
N VAL A 21 20.53 8.37 -27.05
CA VAL A 21 20.87 7.84 -28.38
C VAL A 21 19.74 8.15 -29.36
N ASP A 22 18.48 7.94 -28.96
CA ASP A 22 17.31 8.23 -29.80
C ASP A 22 17.24 9.72 -30.19
N TRP A 23 17.63 10.61 -29.27
CA TRP A 23 17.76 12.04 -29.52
C TRP A 23 19.07 12.45 -30.21
N LYS A 24 19.93 11.48 -30.57
CA LYS A 24 21.22 11.69 -31.25
C LYS A 24 22.17 12.61 -30.49
N ILE A 25 22.10 12.61 -29.16
CA ILE A 25 23.04 13.33 -28.30
C ILE A 25 24.35 12.54 -28.17
N ILE A 26 24.25 11.22 -28.19
CA ILE A 26 25.37 10.27 -28.17
C ILE A 26 25.16 9.20 -29.24
N ASP A 27 26.26 8.62 -29.73
CA ASP A 27 26.20 7.61 -30.80
C ASP A 27 25.79 6.23 -30.30
N GLU A 28 26.20 5.86 -29.07
CA GLU A 28 25.92 4.56 -28.48
C GLU A 28 25.72 4.62 -26.97
N ASN A 29 24.92 3.69 -26.44
CA ASN A 29 24.62 3.60 -25.01
C ASN A 29 25.76 2.87 -24.25
N PRO A 30 26.46 3.54 -23.33
CA PRO A 30 27.61 2.94 -22.62
C PRO A 30 27.21 1.83 -21.64
N PHE A 31 25.94 1.73 -21.25
CA PHE A 31 25.46 0.75 -20.27
C PHE A 31 24.90 -0.52 -20.89
N LEU A 32 24.91 -0.65 -22.22
CA LEU A 32 24.28 -1.77 -22.93
C LEU A 32 24.86 -3.14 -22.52
N LYS A 33 26.19 -3.21 -22.36
CA LYS A 33 26.92 -4.47 -22.09
C LYS A 33 27.22 -4.70 -20.60
N VAL A 34 26.89 -3.74 -19.73
CA VAL A 34 27.16 -3.86 -18.29
C VAL A 34 26.32 -5.00 -17.73
N LYS A 35 26.93 -6.07 -17.22
CA LYS A 35 26.18 -7.20 -16.66
C LYS A 35 25.66 -6.85 -15.27
N THR A 36 24.42 -7.24 -14.98
CA THR A 36 23.84 -7.09 -13.65
C THR A 36 23.27 -8.41 -13.17
N GLN A 37 23.53 -8.73 -11.91
CA GLN A 37 22.91 -9.86 -11.26
C GLN A 37 21.43 -9.51 -11.00
N LYS A 38 20.51 -10.36 -11.46
CA LYS A 38 19.10 -10.21 -11.10
C LYS A 38 18.95 -10.49 -9.60
N SER A 39 18.10 -9.72 -8.95
CA SER A 39 17.78 -9.98 -7.55
C SER A 39 17.14 -11.34 -7.39
N SER A 40 17.52 -12.08 -6.34
CA SER A 40 16.78 -13.26 -5.90
C SER A 40 15.33 -12.84 -5.64
N VAL A 41 14.38 -13.56 -6.24
CA VAL A 41 12.96 -13.37 -5.96
C VAL A 41 12.77 -13.72 -4.49
N LYS A 42 12.46 -12.72 -3.64
CA LYS A 42 11.92 -13.04 -2.32
C LYS A 42 10.58 -13.70 -2.58
N VAL A 43 10.47 -14.98 -2.26
CA VAL A 43 9.22 -15.70 -2.35
C VAL A 43 8.34 -15.16 -1.23
N ASN A 44 7.20 -14.57 -1.59
CA ASN A 44 6.21 -14.21 -0.59
C ASN A 44 5.64 -15.50 -0.03
N GLU A 45 5.74 -15.70 1.28
CA GLU A 45 5.12 -16.84 1.95
C GLU A 45 3.68 -16.51 2.32
N PHE A 46 2.82 -17.52 2.22
CA PHE A 46 1.46 -17.40 2.72
C PHE A 46 1.48 -17.37 4.25
N VAL A 47 0.96 -16.29 4.83
CA VAL A 47 0.81 -16.18 6.29
C VAL A 47 -0.45 -16.95 6.71
N PRO A 48 -0.36 -17.96 7.59
CA PRO A 48 -1.52 -18.68 8.09
C PRO A 48 -2.45 -17.80 8.94
N ARG A 49 -3.74 -18.17 9.02
CA ARG A 49 -4.75 -17.40 9.76
C ARG A 49 -4.42 -17.31 11.24
N GLU A 50 -3.88 -18.38 11.80
CA GLU A 50 -3.53 -18.54 13.21
C GLU A 50 -2.46 -17.54 13.65
N VAL A 51 -1.57 -17.17 12.73
CA VAL A 51 -0.54 -16.14 12.98
C VAL A 51 -1.20 -14.77 13.06
N VAL A 52 -2.13 -14.47 12.14
CA VAL A 52 -2.87 -13.21 12.16
C VAL A 52 -3.72 -13.10 13.42
N ASP A 53 -4.42 -14.16 13.81
CA ASP A 53 -5.26 -14.17 15.02
C ASP A 53 -4.44 -13.92 16.30
N LYS A 54 -3.21 -14.46 16.38
CA LYS A 54 -2.29 -14.18 17.49
C LYS A 54 -1.87 -12.71 17.53
N LEU A 55 -1.68 -12.08 16.38
CA LEU A 55 -1.36 -10.65 16.28
C LEU A 55 -2.56 -9.79 16.63
N MET A 56 -3.75 -10.13 16.13
CA MET A 56 -5.01 -9.42 16.41
C MET A 56 -5.28 -9.33 17.92
N LYS A 57 -5.02 -10.42 18.67
CA LYS A 57 -5.19 -10.44 20.14
C LYS A 57 -4.27 -9.50 20.92
N LYS A 58 -3.11 -9.12 20.35
CA LYS A 58 -2.14 -8.22 20.99
C LYS A 58 -2.17 -6.81 20.40
N ALA A 59 -2.77 -6.65 19.23
CA ALA A 59 -2.88 -5.39 18.53
C ALA A 59 -3.87 -4.45 19.22
N ASN A 60 -3.61 -3.14 19.15
CA ASN A 60 -4.60 -2.14 19.50
C ASN A 60 -5.67 -2.04 18.38
N PRO A 61 -6.81 -1.36 18.61
CA PRO A 61 -7.91 -1.31 17.65
C PRO A 61 -7.49 -0.81 16.25
N VAL A 62 -6.60 0.18 16.16
CA VAL A 62 -6.10 0.69 14.87
C VAL A 62 -5.34 -0.39 14.10
N TRP A 63 -4.45 -1.13 14.78
CA TRP A 63 -3.71 -2.22 14.17
C TRP A 63 -4.58 -3.43 13.83
N GLN A 64 -5.62 -3.70 14.61
CA GLN A 64 -6.59 -4.74 14.30
C GLN A 64 -7.31 -4.44 12.99
N VAL A 65 -7.70 -3.18 12.75
CA VAL A 65 -8.29 -2.77 11.48
C VAL A 65 -7.31 -2.93 10.32
N ILE A 66 -6.06 -2.45 10.46
CA ILE A 66 -5.05 -2.57 9.40
C ILE A 66 -4.79 -4.05 9.05
N LEU A 67 -4.64 -4.92 10.05
CA LEU A 67 -4.45 -6.34 9.87
C LEU A 67 -5.67 -7.01 9.23
N GLY A 68 -6.88 -6.64 9.67
CA GLY A 68 -8.14 -7.13 9.09
C GLY A 68 -8.29 -6.73 7.62
N LEU A 69 -8.08 -5.45 7.30
CA LEU A 69 -8.15 -4.94 5.93
C LEU A 69 -7.11 -5.60 5.01
N SER A 70 -5.89 -5.81 5.50
CA SER A 70 -4.85 -6.49 4.73
C SER A 70 -5.17 -7.97 4.51
N ARG A 71 -5.61 -8.67 5.56
CA ARG A 71 -5.85 -10.11 5.54
C ARG A 71 -7.13 -10.49 4.79
N TYR A 72 -8.24 -9.87 5.16
CA TYR A 72 -9.58 -10.21 4.66
C TYR A 72 -9.98 -9.33 3.47
N GLY A 73 -9.63 -8.04 3.50
CA GLY A 73 -9.92 -7.11 2.39
C GLY A 73 -8.91 -7.16 1.24
N GLY A 74 -7.73 -7.74 1.44
CA GLY A 74 -6.68 -7.76 0.41
C GLY A 74 -6.17 -6.36 0.02
N LEU A 75 -6.24 -5.40 0.97
CA LEU A 75 -5.73 -4.06 0.76
C LEU A 75 -4.19 -4.05 0.80
N ARG A 76 -3.60 -3.24 -0.08
CA ARG A 76 -2.15 -2.96 -0.04
C ARG A 76 -1.85 -2.08 1.16
N THR A 77 -1.04 -2.60 2.07
CA THR A 77 -0.55 -1.87 3.23
C THR A 77 0.83 -1.28 2.92
N PRO A 78 1.10 0.01 3.19
CA PRO A 78 0.25 0.96 3.91
C PRO A 78 -0.66 1.83 3.01
N SER A 79 -0.40 1.89 1.70
CA SER A 79 -0.96 2.94 0.84
C SER A 79 -2.48 2.92 0.68
N GLU A 80 -3.14 1.76 0.72
CA GLU A 80 -4.60 1.68 0.58
C GLU A 80 -5.29 1.65 1.95
N THR A 81 -4.73 0.91 2.90
CA THR A 81 -5.28 0.82 4.26
C THR A 81 -5.30 2.16 4.98
N LEU A 82 -4.33 3.04 4.71
CA LEU A 82 -4.29 4.37 5.31
C LEU A 82 -5.14 5.40 4.55
N SER A 83 -5.46 5.18 3.28
CA SER A 83 -6.23 6.12 2.46
C SER A 83 -7.74 5.86 2.49
N LEU A 84 -8.18 4.70 3.00
CA LEU A 84 -9.60 4.37 3.15
C LEU A 84 -10.25 5.24 4.23
N ARG A 85 -11.41 5.84 3.92
CA ARG A 85 -12.19 6.66 4.84
C ARG A 85 -13.51 5.96 5.18
N TRP A 86 -14.14 6.37 6.28
CA TRP A 86 -15.45 5.83 6.68
C TRP A 86 -16.54 6.06 5.64
N GLU A 87 -16.49 7.19 4.92
CA GLU A 87 -17.41 7.50 3.81
C GLU A 87 -17.26 6.57 2.60
N ASP A 88 -16.11 5.91 2.46
CA ASP A 88 -15.86 4.97 1.38
C ASP A 88 -16.44 3.57 1.70
N ILE A 89 -17.03 3.38 2.88
CA ILE A 89 -17.63 2.13 3.36
C ILE A 89 -19.16 2.21 3.26
N ASP A 90 -19.72 1.39 2.39
CA ASP A 90 -21.16 1.17 2.28
C ASP A 90 -21.57 0.03 3.23
N TRP A 91 -22.09 0.40 4.39
CA TRP A 91 -22.53 -0.51 5.44
C TRP A 91 -23.82 -1.27 5.09
N GLU A 92 -24.66 -0.72 4.21
CA GLU A 92 -25.91 -1.35 3.78
C GLU A 92 -25.61 -2.45 2.75
N MET A 93 -24.79 -2.15 1.75
CA MET A 93 -24.42 -3.08 0.70
C MET A 93 -23.24 -3.99 1.06
N ASN A 94 -22.65 -3.82 2.25
CA ASN A 94 -21.43 -4.51 2.69
C ASN A 94 -20.30 -4.38 1.66
N ARG A 95 -19.97 -3.15 1.24
CA ARG A 95 -18.93 -2.88 0.24
C ARG A 95 -18.03 -1.74 0.66
N MET A 96 -16.78 -1.79 0.21
CA MET A 96 -15.79 -0.73 0.36
C MET A 96 -15.34 -0.26 -1.02
N SER A 97 -15.26 1.05 -1.18
CA SER A 97 -14.71 1.71 -2.37
C SER A 97 -13.26 2.07 -2.07
N ILE A 98 -12.32 1.23 -2.50
CA ILE A 98 -10.90 1.42 -2.18
C ILE A 98 -10.28 2.29 -3.26
N PRO A 99 -9.78 3.50 -2.93
CA PRO A 99 -9.01 4.28 -3.88
C PRO A 99 -7.70 3.54 -4.18
N GLU A 100 -7.27 3.57 -5.44
CA GLU A 100 -5.97 3.10 -5.88
C GLU A 100 -5.10 4.32 -6.26
N PRO A 101 -4.39 4.96 -5.30
CA PRO A 101 -3.64 6.19 -5.55
C PRO A 101 -2.59 6.06 -6.66
N LYS A 102 -2.10 4.84 -6.89
CA LYS A 102 -1.06 4.56 -7.88
C LYS A 102 -1.55 4.59 -9.33
N VAL A 103 -2.86 4.61 -9.55
CA VAL A 103 -3.45 4.63 -10.91
C VAL A 103 -4.37 5.81 -11.14
N GLU A 104 -4.41 6.79 -10.23
CA GLU A 104 -5.18 8.03 -10.38
C GLU A 104 -4.80 8.82 -11.64
N HIS A 105 -3.54 8.69 -12.10
CA HIS A 105 -3.06 9.28 -13.35
C HIS A 105 -3.49 8.53 -14.62
N HIS A 106 -4.20 7.40 -14.52
CA HIS A 106 -4.67 6.62 -15.66
C HIS A 106 -6.19 6.76 -15.83
N GLU A 107 -6.63 7.27 -16.99
CA GLU A 107 -8.06 7.46 -17.30
C GLU A 107 -8.89 6.18 -17.10
N GLY A 108 -9.97 6.29 -16.32
CA GLY A 108 -10.91 5.21 -16.06
C GLY A 108 -10.49 4.19 -14.98
N ARG A 109 -9.37 4.43 -14.29
CA ARG A 109 -8.90 3.60 -13.15
C ARG A 109 -8.69 4.50 -11.93
N GLY A 110 -8.90 3.94 -10.73
CA GLY A 110 -8.69 4.72 -9.50
C GLY A 110 -9.51 4.28 -8.30
N ILE A 111 -10.57 3.51 -8.48
CA ILE A 111 -11.36 2.95 -7.37
C ILE A 111 -11.72 1.50 -7.69
N ARG A 112 -11.50 0.61 -6.73
CA ARG A 112 -11.98 -0.77 -6.79
C ARG A 112 -13.04 -1.01 -5.72
N SER A 113 -14.12 -1.67 -6.08
CA SER A 113 -15.12 -2.13 -5.11
C SER A 113 -14.70 -3.48 -4.53
N CYS A 114 -14.67 -3.59 -3.20
CA CYS A 114 -14.37 -4.81 -2.46
C CYS A 114 -15.54 -5.13 -1.51
N PRO A 115 -16.10 -6.36 -1.52
CA PRO A 115 -17.10 -6.73 -0.53
C PRO A 115 -16.48 -6.76 0.89
N ILE A 116 -17.25 -6.36 1.89
CA ILE A 116 -16.90 -6.53 3.30
C ILE A 116 -17.19 -7.98 3.65
N PHE A 117 -16.13 -8.74 3.91
CA PHE A 117 -16.26 -10.13 4.32
C PHE A 117 -16.80 -10.24 5.76
N PRO A 118 -17.52 -11.32 6.10
CA PRO A 118 -18.07 -11.52 7.43
C PRO A 118 -17.03 -11.47 8.56
N GLU A 119 -15.78 -11.87 8.29
CA GLU A 119 -14.68 -11.78 9.25
C GLU A 119 -14.18 -10.36 9.47
N LEU A 120 -14.37 -9.48 8.48
CA LEU A 120 -13.93 -8.08 8.52
C LEU A 120 -14.99 -7.17 9.14
N ARG A 121 -16.27 -7.48 8.94
CA ARG A 121 -17.39 -6.64 9.38
C ARG A 121 -17.35 -6.31 10.89
N PRO A 122 -17.16 -7.27 11.82
CA PRO A 122 -17.09 -6.98 13.25
C PRO A 122 -15.91 -6.08 13.63
N ILE A 123 -14.77 -6.22 12.94
CA ILE A 123 -13.58 -5.41 13.20
C ILE A 123 -13.84 -3.96 12.78
N LEU A 124 -14.54 -3.76 11.66
CA LEU A 124 -14.91 -2.43 11.18
C LEU A 124 -16.01 -1.80 12.04
N ASP A 125 -17.02 -2.56 12.46
CA ASP A 125 -18.09 -2.07 13.34
C ASP A 125 -17.50 -1.61 14.69
N GLU A 126 -16.66 -2.42 15.34
CA GLU A 126 -16.00 -2.04 16.61
C GLU A 126 -15.13 -0.79 16.44
N ALA A 127 -14.38 -0.72 15.34
CA ALA A 127 -13.57 0.47 15.05
C ALA A 127 -14.43 1.70 14.75
N PHE A 128 -15.57 1.55 14.08
CA PHE A 128 -16.49 2.66 13.82
C PHE A 128 -17.11 3.18 15.11
N GLU A 129 -17.47 2.32 16.07
CA GLU A 129 -17.94 2.75 17.39
C GLU A 129 -16.85 3.54 18.17
N ILE A 130 -15.58 3.14 18.04
CA ILE A 130 -14.46 3.78 18.76
C ILE A 130 -14.01 5.10 18.10
N PHE A 131 -14.07 5.18 16.77
CA PHE A 131 -13.44 6.26 15.98
C PHE A 131 -14.41 7.06 15.10
N GLY A 132 -15.65 6.60 14.90
CA GLY A 132 -16.63 7.16 13.96
C GLY A 132 -17.03 8.60 14.27
N ASP A 133 -17.13 8.97 15.56
CA ASP A 133 -17.49 10.32 16.00
C ASP A 133 -16.31 11.30 16.03
N LYS A 134 -15.06 10.84 15.87
CA LYS A 134 -13.86 11.72 15.91
C LYS A 134 -13.56 12.37 14.56
N SER A 135 -14.57 12.56 13.72
CA SER A 135 -14.45 13.09 12.36
C SER A 135 -14.25 14.62 12.28
N GLU A 136 -14.20 15.33 13.40
CA GLU A 136 -13.91 16.78 13.41
C GLU A 136 -12.65 17.15 14.22
N TYR A 137 -11.81 17.97 13.56
CA TYR A 137 -10.76 18.84 14.08
C TYR A 137 -9.41 18.24 14.52
N SER A 138 -8.42 18.27 13.63
CA SER A 138 -7.31 19.26 13.65
C SER A 138 -6.24 18.92 12.59
N ASP A 139 -5.77 19.95 11.89
CA ASP A 139 -4.61 19.96 10.97
C ASP A 139 -4.71 19.16 9.66
N GLY A 140 -5.55 19.61 8.72
CA GLY A 140 -5.27 19.53 7.26
C GLY A 140 -4.95 18.16 6.64
N LEU A 141 -5.13 17.07 7.37
CA LEU A 141 -4.94 15.69 6.95
C LEU A 141 -6.32 15.05 7.05
N ALA A 142 -6.86 14.66 5.90
CA ALA A 142 -8.10 13.90 5.78
C ALA A 142 -8.18 12.75 6.80
N PRO A 143 -9.38 12.27 7.20
CA PRO A 143 -9.59 11.17 8.13
C PRO A 143 -9.15 9.86 7.49
N SER A 144 -7.86 9.76 7.30
CA SER A 144 -7.08 8.57 7.09
C SER A 144 -6.98 7.89 8.44
N PHE A 145 -6.77 6.57 8.49
CA PHE A 145 -6.25 5.90 9.69
C PHE A 145 -4.85 6.44 10.14
N SER A 146 -4.41 7.57 9.57
CA SER A 146 -3.30 8.41 9.99
C SER A 146 -3.78 9.38 11.08
N CYS A 147 -4.03 8.85 12.27
CA CYS A 147 -3.92 9.65 13.48
C CYS A 147 -2.50 9.40 14.06
N SER A 148 -1.59 10.33 13.78
CA SER A 148 -0.31 10.52 14.47
C SER A 148 0.61 9.29 14.63
N MET A 149 0.95 8.60 13.53
CA MET A 149 2.09 7.69 13.54
C MET A 149 3.30 8.32 12.85
N LYS A 150 4.15 9.00 13.64
CA LYS A 150 5.56 9.21 13.34
C LYS A 150 6.24 7.84 13.22
N TRP A 151 6.21 7.25 12.03
CA TRP A 151 7.08 6.12 11.70
C TRP A 151 8.49 6.64 11.44
N CYS A 152 9.49 6.01 12.06
CA CYS A 152 10.92 6.34 12.04
C CYS A 152 11.40 7.47 12.97
N SER A 153 11.44 7.20 14.27
CA SER A 153 12.70 7.36 15.01
C SER A 153 13.18 5.97 15.42
N CYS A 154 14.08 5.38 14.62
CA CYS A 154 14.97 4.34 15.12
C CYS A 154 15.70 4.92 16.33
N SER A 155 15.46 4.37 17.51
CA SER A 155 16.45 4.34 18.59
C SER A 155 17.33 3.11 18.41
#